data_AF-A0A2S9GA92-F1
#
_entry.id   AF-A0A2S9GA92-F1
#
_cell.length_a   1.000
_cell.length_b   1.000
_cell.length_c   1.000
_cell.angle_alpha   90.00
_cell.angle_beta   90.00
_cell.angle_gamma   90.00
#
_symmetry.space_group_name_H-M   'P 1'
#
loop_
_entity.id
_entity.type
_entity.pdbx_description
1 polymer ?
#
loop_
_entity_poly.entity_id
_entity_poly.type
_entity_poly.pdbx_seq_one_letter_code
_entity_poly.pdbx_strand_id
1 'polypeptide(L)'
;DLQIVLGTYPITPASDILHELSKYKHFNVLTFQAEDEIAGIGAAIGASYGGSLGITSTSGPGISLKSEAIGLAVMTELPLIVVD
;
A
#
# COMPACT_ATOMS: atom_id res chain seq x y z
N ASP A 1 -0.72 -17.09 10.12
CA ASP A 1 -1.11 -15.66 10.19
C ASP A 1 -0.69 -14.93 8.93
N LEU A 2 -1.62 -14.23 8.30
CA LEU A 2 -1.38 -13.47 7.06
C LEU A 2 -0.54 -12.22 7.39
N GLN A 3 0.54 -11.97 6.63
CA GLN A 3 1.35 -10.76 6.79
C GLN A 3 0.67 -9.59 6.09
N ILE A 4 0.64 -8.44 6.74
CA ILE A 4 0.12 -7.19 6.16
C ILE A 4 1.30 -6.34 5.73
N VAL A 5 1.29 -5.86 4.49
CA VAL A 5 2.34 -4.97 3.96
C VAL A 5 1.71 -3.67 3.48
N LEU A 6 2.01 -2.59 4.17
CA LEU A 6 1.63 -1.23 3.77
C LEU A 6 2.75 -0.61 2.93
N GLY A 7 2.54 -0.47 1.63
CA GLY A 7 3.41 0.30 0.74
C GLY A 7 2.80 1.68 0.45
N THR A 8 3.41 2.76 0.91
CA THR A 8 2.82 4.12 0.76
C THR A 8 3.89 5.20 0.67
N TYR A 9 3.48 6.34 0.12
CA TYR A 9 4.23 7.59 0.11
C TYR A 9 3.50 8.60 1.02
N PRO A 10 4.21 9.30 1.93
CA PRO A 10 3.57 10.26 2.83
C PRO A 10 2.95 11.44 2.07
N ILE A 11 1.63 11.54 2.13
CA ILE A 11 0.85 12.68 1.63
C ILE A 11 -0.26 13.01 2.63
N THR A 12 -0.47 14.29 2.93
CA THR A 12 -1.49 14.73 3.90
C THR A 12 -2.88 14.59 3.29
N PRO A 13 -3.88 14.01 3.99
CA PRO A 13 -3.87 13.55 5.39
C PRO A 13 -3.50 12.06 5.61
N ALA A 14 -3.24 11.29 4.55
CA ALA A 14 -3.02 9.85 4.62
C ALA A 14 -1.75 9.41 5.36
N SER A 15 -0.77 10.30 5.55
CA SER A 15 0.47 10.03 6.28
C SER A 15 0.23 9.48 7.70
N ASP A 16 -0.87 9.83 8.36
CA ASP A 16 -1.19 9.35 9.70
C ASP A 16 -1.37 7.82 9.75
N ILE A 17 -1.86 7.23 8.66
CA ILE A 17 -2.03 5.77 8.54
C ILE A 17 -0.67 5.06 8.63
N LEU A 18 0.35 5.58 7.94
CA LEU A 18 1.71 5.05 7.99
C LEU A 18 2.27 5.15 9.41
N HIS A 19 2.12 6.29 10.06
CA HIS A 19 2.60 6.51 11.42
C HIS A 19 1.92 5.56 12.42
N GLU A 20 0.62 5.37 12.30
CA GLU A 20 -0.14 4.50 13.19
C GLU A 20 0.20 3.03 12.95
N LEU A 21 0.16 2.55 11.70
CA LEU A 21 0.46 1.15 11.35
C LEU A 21 1.89 0.74 11.70
N SER A 22 2.85 1.68 11.71
CA SER A 22 4.23 1.40 12.10
C SER A 22 4.39 0.93 13.56
N LYS A 23 3.39 1.19 14.42
CA LYS A 23 3.36 0.74 15.83
C LYS A 23 2.92 -0.72 15.97
N TYR A 24 2.21 -1.26 14.98
CA TYR A 24 1.61 -2.60 15.02
C TYR A 24 2.49 -3.70 14.43
N LYS A 25 3.83 -3.53 14.41
CA LYS A 25 4.78 -4.56 13.92
C LYS A 25 4.62 -5.92 14.61
N HIS A 26 4.17 -5.91 15.86
CA HIS A 26 3.89 -7.11 16.64
C HIS A 26 2.67 -7.91 16.15
N PHE A 27 1.82 -7.32 15.30
CA PHE A 27 0.72 -7.99 14.59
C PHE A 27 1.10 -8.38 13.15
N ASN A 28 2.40 -8.58 12.87
CA ASN A 28 2.89 -8.94 11.53
C ASN A 28 2.55 -7.89 10.45
N VAL A 29 2.58 -6.61 10.84
CA VAL A 29 2.43 -5.46 9.95
C VAL A 29 3.83 -4.96 9.56
N LEU A 30 4.09 -4.94 8.25
CA LEU A 30 5.28 -4.35 7.66
C LEU A 30 4.89 -3.03 6.98
N THR A 31 5.49 -1.93 7.41
CA THR A 31 5.33 -0.62 6.76
C THR A 31 6.54 -0.32 5.89
N PHE A 32 6.28 -0.02 4.61
CA PHE A 32 7.27 0.38 3.62
C PHE A 32 6.95 1.80 3.13
N GLN A 33 7.83 2.73 3.48
CA GLN A 33 7.78 4.10 2.98
C GLN A 33 8.53 4.14 1.65
N ALA A 34 7.78 4.35 0.57
CA ALA A 34 8.31 4.48 -0.78
C ALA A 34 8.75 5.92 -1.07
N GLU A 35 9.50 6.08 -2.16
CA GLU A 35 9.95 7.35 -2.71
C GLU A 35 8.85 8.16 -3.39
N ASP A 36 7.84 7.48 -3.94
CA ASP A 36 6.67 8.07 -4.61
C ASP A 36 5.44 7.14 -4.54
N GLU A 37 4.29 7.63 -5.01
CA GLU A 37 3.04 6.88 -5.01
C GLU A 37 3.08 5.63 -5.89
N ILE A 38 3.84 5.63 -6.98
CA ILE A 38 3.92 4.51 -7.92
C ILE A 38 4.71 3.37 -7.28
N ALA A 39 5.87 3.66 -6.69
CA ALA A 39 6.66 2.72 -5.92
C ALA A 39 5.88 2.20 -4.70
N GLY A 40 5.09 3.06 -4.04
CA GLY A 40 4.24 2.65 -2.92
C GLY A 40 3.20 1.60 -3.29
N ILE A 41 2.44 1.80 -4.38
CA ILE A 41 1.47 0.80 -4.85
C ILE A 41 2.16 -0.43 -5.45
N GLY A 42 3.28 -0.25 -6.13
CA GLY A 42 4.09 -1.34 -6.66
C GLY A 42 4.58 -2.30 -5.57
N ALA A 43 5.05 -1.77 -4.44
CA ALA A 43 5.42 -2.56 -3.27
C ALA A 43 4.24 -3.32 -2.67
N ALA A 44 3.06 -2.68 -2.58
CA ALA A 44 1.85 -3.33 -2.09
C ALA A 44 1.41 -4.49 -3.00
N ILE A 45 1.41 -4.28 -4.32
CA ILE A 45 1.08 -5.33 -5.31
C ILE A 45 2.11 -6.47 -5.27
N GLY A 46 3.40 -6.13 -5.18
CA GLY A 46 4.47 -7.13 -5.05
C GLY A 46 4.31 -7.99 -3.80
N ALA A 47 3.91 -7.38 -2.69
CA ALA A 47 3.59 -8.11 -1.46
C ALA A 47 2.38 -9.05 -1.65
N SER A 48 1.34 -8.61 -2.33
CA SER A 48 0.19 -9.45 -2.69
C SER A 48 0.58 -10.64 -3.56
N TYR A 49 1.47 -10.41 -4.53
CA TYR A 49 2.03 -11.48 -5.36
C TYR A 49 2.84 -12.50 -4.54
N GLY A 50 3.52 -12.02 -3.50
CA GLY A 50 4.29 -12.84 -2.56
C GLY A 50 3.46 -13.59 -1.52
N GLY A 51 2.12 -13.45 -1.53
CA GLY A 51 1.21 -14.14 -0.61
C GLY A 51 0.87 -13.35 0.67
N SER A 52 1.28 -12.09 0.77
CA SER A 52 0.89 -11.17 1.85
C SER A 52 -0.37 -10.37 1.46
N LEU A 53 -0.97 -9.64 2.40
CA LEU A 53 -2.01 -8.66 2.09
C LEU A 53 -1.38 -7.30 1.79
N GLY A 54 -1.39 -6.90 0.52
CA GLY A 54 -0.93 -5.59 0.08
C GLY A 54 -1.93 -4.48 0.40
N ILE A 55 -1.45 -3.43 1.06
CA ILE A 55 -2.21 -2.23 1.39
C ILE A 55 -1.43 -1.00 0.91
N THR A 56 -2.12 -0.01 0.35
CA THR A 56 -1.55 1.30 0.05
C THR A 56 -2.47 2.40 0.56
N SER A 57 -1.90 3.45 1.14
CA SER A 57 -2.62 4.67 1.52
C SER A 57 -2.17 5.82 0.64
N THR A 58 -3.08 6.74 0.31
CA THR A 58 -2.81 7.94 -0.48
C THR A 58 -3.86 8.99 -0.21
N SER A 59 -3.80 10.13 -0.91
CA SER A 59 -4.86 11.14 -0.89
C SER A 59 -5.07 11.66 -2.32
N GLY A 60 -6.30 12.00 -2.71
CA GLY A 60 -6.70 12.83 -3.86
C GLY A 60 -5.75 12.78 -5.07
N PRO A 61 -4.71 13.63 -5.14
CA PRO A 61 -3.74 13.60 -6.25
C PRO A 61 -3.07 12.24 -6.49
N GLY A 62 -2.74 11.51 -5.43
CA GLY A 62 -2.01 10.25 -5.50
C GLY A 62 -2.84 9.07 -6.01
N ILE A 63 -4.18 9.10 -5.95
CA ILE A 63 -5.01 8.06 -6.58
C ILE A 63 -4.85 8.06 -8.11
N SER A 64 -4.67 9.25 -8.68
CA SER A 64 -4.46 9.43 -10.12
C SER A 64 -3.16 8.75 -10.56
N LEU A 65 -2.10 8.91 -9.77
CA LEU A 65 -0.80 8.27 -10.03
C LEU A 65 -0.82 6.74 -9.85
N LYS A 66 -1.69 6.24 -8.98
CA LYS A 66 -1.84 4.81 -8.70
C LYS A 66 -2.78 4.08 -9.67
N SER A 67 -3.54 4.80 -10.49
CA SER A 67 -4.63 4.24 -11.31
C SER A 67 -4.17 3.13 -12.26
N GLU A 68 -2.98 3.28 -12.87
CA GLU A 68 -2.39 2.25 -13.74
C GLU A 68 -2.14 0.94 -12.97
N ALA A 69 -1.51 1.04 -11.80
CA ALA A 69 -1.19 -0.11 -10.96
C ALA A 69 -2.44 -0.75 -10.32
N ILE A 70 -3.47 0.04 -10.01
CA ILE A 70 -4.79 -0.50 -9.62
C ILE A 70 -5.37 -1.36 -10.76
N GLY A 71 -5.30 -0.86 -12.00
CA GLY A 71 -5.69 -1.63 -13.18
C GLY A 71 -4.91 -2.94 -13.30
N LEU A 72 -3.59 -2.91 -13.06
CA LEU A 72 -2.76 -4.11 -13.03
C LEU A 72 -3.23 -5.10 -11.96
N ALA A 73 -3.49 -4.65 -10.74
CA ALA A 73 -3.96 -5.50 -9.64
C ALA A 73 -5.30 -6.19 -9.98
N VAL A 74 -6.22 -5.47 -10.64
CA VAL A 74 -7.49 -6.05 -11.13
C VAL A 74 -7.24 -7.09 -12.21
N MET A 75 -6.40 -6.78 -13.21
CA MET A 75 -6.11 -7.71 -14.31
C MET A 75 -5.40 -8.99 -13.86
N THR A 76 -4.67 -8.91 -12.75
CA THR A 76 -3.93 -10.04 -12.17
C THR A 76 -4.67 -10.71 -11.02
N GLU A 77 -5.89 -10.27 -10.71
CA GLU A 77 -6.73 -10.77 -9.61
C GLU A 77 -6.03 -10.75 -8.24
N LEU A 78 -5.15 -9.78 -8.02
CA LEU A 78 -4.39 -9.67 -6.78
C LEU A 78 -5.20 -8.95 -5.70
N PRO A 79 -5.20 -9.47 -4.45
CA PRO A 79 -5.83 -8.78 -3.35
C PRO A 79 -5.06 -7.50 -3.02
N LEU A 80 -5.70 -6.34 -3.17
CA LEU A 80 -5.11 -5.04 -2.88
C LEU A 80 -6.12 -4.16 -2.14
N ILE A 81 -5.70 -3.56 -1.03
CA ILE A 81 -6.50 -2.55 -0.31
C ILE A 81 -5.92 -1.17 -0.60
N VAL A 82 -6.76 -0.26 -1.09
CA VAL A 82 -6.40 1.13 -1.33
C VAL A 82 -7.21 2.01 -0.38
N VAL A 83 -6.52 2.85 0.40
CA VAL A 83 -7.11 3.83 1.31
C VAL A 83 -6.78 5.24 0.80
N ASP A 84 -7.81 6.09 0.71
CA ASP A 84 -7.74 7.49 0.28
C ASP A 84 -8.22 8.42 1.40
#